data_AF-E5Y6G3-F1
#
_entry.id   AF-E5Y6G3-F1
#
_cell.length_a   1.000
_cell.length_b   1.000
_cell.length_c   1.000
_cell.angle_alpha   90.00
_cell.angle_beta   90.00
_cell.angle_gamma   90.00
#
_symmetry.space_group_name_H-M   'P 1'
#
loop_
_entity.id
_entity.type
_entity.pdbx_description
1 polymer ?
#
loop_
_entity_poly.entity_id
_entity_poly.type
_entity_poly.pdbx_seq_one_letter_code
_entity_poly.pdbx_strand_id
1 'polypeptide(L)' 'MITPEELDYIRTAAIGDMLGDSKALDEMGSAATIFRLCRELEHAQNEKTELQEVVVRIYKALKG' A
#
# COMPACT_ATOMS: atom_id res chain seq x y z
N MET A 1 23.47 6.46 -3.45
CA MET A 1 22.68 6.85 -4.64
C MET A 1 22.19 5.56 -5.25
N ILE A 2 20.89 5.40 -5.47
CA ILE A 2 20.33 4.26 -6.21
C ILE A 2 20.56 4.50 -7.70
N THR A 3 20.99 3.49 -8.45
CA THR A 3 21.12 3.57 -9.91
C THR A 3 19.76 3.45 -10.60
N PRO A 4 19.62 3.92 -11.85
CA PRO A 4 18.40 3.70 -12.61
C PRO A 4 18.00 2.21 -12.72
N GLU A 5 18.99 1.32 -12.87
CA GLU A 5 18.78 -0.14 -13.00
C GLU A 5 18.29 -0.74 -11.69
N GLU A 6 18.86 -0.33 -10.56
CA GLU A 6 18.41 -0.74 -9.23
C GLU A 6 16.97 -0.28 -8.97
N LEU A 7 16.64 0.95 -9.37
CA LEU A 7 15.29 1.49 -9.23
C LEU A 7 14.28 0.76 -10.12
N ASP A 8 14.67 0.39 -11.34
CA ASP A 8 13.82 -0.38 -12.26
C ASP A 8 13.55 -1.79 -11.75
N TYR A 9 14.58 -2.45 -11.18
CA TYR A 9 14.44 -3.75 -10.53
C TYR A 9 13.46 -3.68 -9.35
N ILE A 10 13.60 -2.68 -8.48
CA ILE A 10 12.70 -2.48 -7.34
C ILE A 10 11.25 -2.28 -7.80
N ARG A 11 11.01 -1.47 -8.82
CA ARG A 11 9.66 -1.26 -9.37
C ARG A 11 9.08 -2.53 -9.95
N THR A 12 9.86 -3.25 -10.75
CA THR A 12 9.43 -4.51 -11.36
C THR A 12 9.05 -5.54 -10.29
N ALA A 13 9.86 -5.69 -9.25
CA ALA A 13 9.58 -6.59 -8.13
C ALA A 13 8.30 -6.18 -7.36
N ALA A 14 8.12 -4.89 -7.09
CA ALA A 14 6.92 -4.39 -6.41
C ALA A 14 5.65 -4.59 -7.25
N ILE A 15 5.72 -4.37 -8.56
CA ILE A 15 4.62 -4.63 -9.49
C ILE A 15 4.32 -6.14 -9.55
N GLY A 16 5.35 -6.99 -9.60
CA GLY A 16 5.20 -8.44 -9.53
C GLY A 16 4.42 -8.87 -8.28
N ASP A 17 4.79 -8.37 -7.10
CA ASP A 17 4.07 -8.65 -5.85
C ASP A 17 2.60 -8.20 -5.91
N MET A 18 2.31 -7.03 -6.49
CA MET A 18 0.92 -6.56 -6.70
C MET A 18 0.12 -7.45 -7.66
N LEU A 19 0.78 -8.12 -8.60
CA LEU A 19 0.18 -9.06 -9.55
C LEU A 19 0.17 -10.52 -9.05
N GLY A 20 0.68 -10.78 -7.84
CA GLY A 20 0.72 -12.09 -7.22
C GLY A 20 1.99 -12.91 -7.47
N ASP A 21 3.01 -12.36 -8.12
CA ASP A 21 4.36 -12.96 -8.22
C ASP A 21 5.36 -12.23 -7.31
N SER A 22 5.43 -12.67 -6.06
CA SER A 22 6.22 -11.99 -5.03
C SER A 22 7.72 -12.34 -5.02
N LYS A 23 8.17 -13.29 -5.83
CA LYS A 23 9.51 -13.89 -5.71
C LYS A 23 10.64 -12.87 -5.73
N ALA A 24 10.63 -11.96 -6.71
CA ALA A 24 11.66 -10.94 -6.86
C ALA A 24 11.68 -9.94 -5.69
N LEU A 25 10.51 -9.68 -5.07
CA LEU A 25 10.41 -8.84 -3.89
C LEU A 25 10.92 -9.60 -2.65
N ASP A 26 10.58 -10.88 -2.50
CA ASP A 26 11.01 -11.72 -1.37
C ASP A 26 12.54 -11.87 -1.29
N GLU A 27 13.23 -11.84 -2.44
CA GLU A 27 14.70 -11.81 -2.51
C GLU A 27 15.31 -10.55 -1.86
N MET A 28 14.53 -9.49 -1.67
CA MET A 28 14.97 -8.25 -0.99
C MET A 28 14.97 -8.37 0.55
N GLY A 29 14.63 -9.54 1.10
CA GLY A 29 14.74 -9.84 2.53
C GLY A 29 13.85 -8.92 3.39
N SER A 30 14.43 -8.30 4.42
CA SER A 30 13.67 -7.45 5.36
C SER A 30 13.01 -6.24 4.69
N ALA A 31 13.53 -5.78 3.55
CA ALA A 31 12.92 -4.69 2.79
C ALA A 31 11.53 -5.07 2.27
N ALA A 32 11.32 -6.33 1.88
CA ALA A 32 10.03 -6.85 1.45
C ALA A 32 8.99 -6.77 2.57
N THR A 33 9.38 -7.16 3.79
CA THR A 33 8.51 -7.09 4.97
C THR A 33 8.10 -5.67 5.28
N ILE A 34 9.05 -4.72 5.29
CA ILE A 34 8.76 -3.31 5.55
C ILE A 34 7.84 -2.74 4.47
N PHE A 35 8.10 -3.04 3.20
CA PHE A 35 7.26 -2.60 2.09
C PHE A 35 5.81 -3.07 2.23
N ARG A 36 5.59 -4.36 2.56
CA ARG A 36 4.25 -4.92 2.79
C ARG A 36 3.54 -4.25 3.95
N LEU A 37 4.23 -4.04 5.08
CA LEU A 37 3.66 -3.34 6.24
C LEU A 37 3.27 -1.89 5.90
N CYS A 38 4.09 -1.18 5.13
CA CYS A 38 3.74 0.16 4.67
C CYS A 38 2.48 0.16 3.79
N ARG A 39 2.34 -0.82 2.89
CA ARG A 39 1.16 -0.97 2.03
C ARG A 39 -0.10 -1.30 2.83
N GLU A 40 0.01 -2.20 3.81
CA GLU A 40 -1.09 -2.52 4.72
C GLU A 40 -1.53 -1.30 5.53
N LEU A 41 -0.56 -0.51 6.00
CA LEU A 41 -0.84 0.73 6.73
C LEU A 41 -1.55 1.76 5.84
N GLU A 42 -1.13 1.93 4.59
CA GLU A 42 -1.79 2.79 3.61
C GLU A 42 -3.23 2.33 3.35
N HIS A 43 -3.45 1.02 3.16
CA HIS A 43 -4.79 0.46 2.98
C HIS A 43 -5.70 0.76 4.18
N ALA A 44 -5.22 0.50 5.40
CA ALA A 44 -5.99 0.77 6.62
C ALA A 44 -6.32 2.27 6.79
N GLN A 45 -5.42 3.17 6.36
CA GLN A 45 -5.68 4.61 6.38
C GLN A 45 -6.77 5.02 5.38
N ASN A 46 -6.79 4.40 4.20
CA ASN A 46 -7.82 4.65 3.19
C ASN A 46 -9.19 4.17 3.69
N GLU A 47 -9.29 2.95 4.21
CA GLU A 47 -10.53 2.40 4.80
C GLU A 47 -11.06 3.29 5.93
N LYS A 48 -10.17 3.76 6.83
CA LYS A 48 -10.54 4.70 7.89
C LYS A 48 -11.14 5.99 7.31
N THR A 49 -10.53 6.54 6.25
CA THR A 49 -10.98 7.78 5.62
C THR A 49 -12.38 7.60 5.01
N GLU A 50 -12.59 6.51 4.28
CA GLU A 50 -13.90 6.17 3.71
C GLU A 50 -14.99 6.01 4.79
N LEU A 51 -14.67 5.30 5.88
CA LEU A 51 -15.57 5.17 7.02
C LEU A 51 -15.91 6.52 7.65
N GLN A 52 -14.91 7.40 7.82
CA GLN A 52 -15.12 8.74 8.35
C GLN A 52 -16.07 9.55 7.44
N GLU A 53 -15.93 9.45 6.12
CA GLU A 53 -16.85 10.09 5.18
C GLU A 53 -18.28 9.56 5.26
N VAL A 54 -18.45 8.24 5.43
CA VAL A 54 -19.76 7.61 5.65
C VAL A 54 -20.39 8.15 6.94
N VAL A 55 -19.64 8.18 8.05
CA VAL A 55 -20.12 8.70 9.34
C VAL A 55 -20.56 10.15 9.23
N VAL A 56 -19.77 11.00 8.56
CA VAL A 56 -20.13 12.41 8.34
C VAL A 56 -21.42 12.55 7.54
N ARG A 57 -21.61 11.72 6.50
CA ARG A 57 -22.85 11.70 5.70
C ARG A 57 -24.07 11.32 6.53
N ILE A 58 -23.97 10.27 7.35
CA ILE A 58 -25.04 9.83 8.24
C ILE A 58 -25.38 10.92 9.26
N TYR A 59 -24.37 11.51 9.91
CA TYR A 59 -24.58 12.56 10.90
C TYR A 59 -25.34 13.76 10.31
N LYS A 60 -24.98 14.20 9.11
CA LYS A 60 -25.70 15.28 8.40
C LYS A 60 -27.15 14.91 8.11
N ALA A 61 -27.41 13.68 7.67
CA ALA A 61 -28.77 13.19 7.38
C ALA A 61 -29.65 13.11 8.64
N LEU A 62 -29.06 12.85 9.82
CA LEU A 62 -29.78 12.78 11.10
C LEU A 62 -29.99 14.16 11.77
N LYS A 63 -29.27 15.19 11.33
CA LYS A 63 -29.32 16.56 11.90
C LYS A 63 -30.03 17.58 10.99
N GLY A 64 -30.31 17.22 9.74
CA GLY A 64 -31.29 17.91 8.90
C GLY A 64 -32.71 17.52 9.27
#